data_AF-A0A9W8NJ10-F1
#
_entry.id   AF-A0A9W8NJ10-F1
#
_cell.length_a   1.000
_cell.length_b   1.000
_cell.length_c   1.000
_cell.angle_alpha   90.00
_cell.angle_beta   90.00
_cell.angle_gamma   90.00
#
_symmetry.space_group_name_H-M   'P 1'
#
loop_
_entity.id
_entity.type
_entity.pdbx_description
1 polymer ?
#
loop_
_entity_poly.entity_id
_entity_poly.type
_entity_poly.pdbx_seq_one_letter_code
_entity_poly.pdbx_strand_id
1 'polypeptide(L)'
;MTTSYTVATTTAQDPGAGISLQNVAQIGGQGIALAIAGQIFQSLSVKNLSDTLAGRGFSDSEIRGAIAGAQSMLFMQLTGELRDQAIRAITHAMQKTMILVPIAGGIMILAGLGMKRERIVV
;
A
#
# COMPACT_ATOMS: atom_id res chain seq x y z
N MET A 1 -0.39 -21.60 -5.15
CA MET A 1 -0.10 -21.66 -3.71
C MET A 1 0.63 -22.93 -3.33
N THR A 2 0.19 -24.11 -3.76
CA THR A 2 0.81 -25.40 -3.44
C THR A 2 2.31 -25.47 -3.76
N THR A 3 2.73 -25.01 -4.94
CA THR A 3 4.13 -25.11 -5.40
C THR A 3 5.13 -24.38 -4.51
N SER A 4 4.76 -23.21 -3.95
CA SER A 4 5.65 -22.42 -3.08
C SER A 4 5.89 -23.10 -1.74
N TYR A 5 4.84 -23.68 -1.15
CA TYR A 5 4.95 -24.46 0.09
C TYR A 5 5.73 -25.76 -0.14
N THR A 6 5.57 -26.41 -1.31
CA THR A 6 6.36 -27.58 -1.67
C THR A 6 7.85 -27.28 -1.69
N VAL A 7 8.28 -26.15 -2.27
CA VAL A 7 9.69 -25.74 -2.29
C VAL A 7 10.25 -25.51 -0.88
N ALA A 8 9.47 -24.85 0.00
CA ALA A 8 9.88 -24.64 1.38
C ALA A 8 10.05 -25.98 2.13
N THR A 9 9.17 -26.95 1.88
CA THR A 9 9.26 -28.28 2.53
C THR A 9 10.36 -29.17 1.99
N THR A 10 10.76 -29.02 0.72
CA THR A 10 11.80 -29.87 0.10
C THR A 10 13.20 -29.32 0.24
N THR A 11 13.34 -28.00 0.40
CA THR A 11 14.64 -27.31 0.48
C THR A 11 15.09 -27.08 1.93
N ALA A 12 14.15 -26.93 2.87
CA ALA A 12 14.48 -26.71 4.27
C ALA A 12 14.92 -28.01 4.95
N GLN A 13 15.98 -27.94 5.76
CA GLN A 13 16.43 -29.04 6.60
C GLN A 13 15.36 -29.45 7.63
N ASP A 14 14.56 -28.47 8.09
CA ASP A 14 13.32 -28.67 8.83
C ASP A 14 12.14 -28.03 8.06
N PRO A 15 11.26 -28.84 7.44
CA PRO A 15 10.10 -28.36 6.68
C PRO A 15 9.16 -27.46 7.48
N GLY A 16 8.98 -27.74 8.78
CA GLY A 16 8.09 -26.97 9.65
C GLY A 16 8.63 -25.57 9.94
N ALA A 17 9.94 -25.49 10.21
CA ALA A 17 10.62 -24.21 10.36
C ALA A 17 10.61 -23.39 9.05
N GLY A 18 10.79 -24.05 7.89
CA GLY A 18 10.72 -23.42 6.57
C GLY A 18 9.37 -22.78 6.26
N ILE A 19 8.27 -23.51 6.50
CA ILE A 19 6.90 -22.99 6.33
C ILE A 19 6.64 -21.81 7.28
N SER A 20 7.06 -21.94 8.54
CA SER A 20 6.85 -20.89 9.54
C SER A 20 7.56 -19.60 9.15
N LEU A 21 8.81 -19.70 8.67
CA LEU A 21 9.58 -18.56 8.16
C LEU A 21 8.91 -17.92 6.93
N GLN A 22 8.39 -18.72 6.00
CA GLN A 22 7.67 -18.21 4.83
C GLN A 22 6.42 -17.42 5.24
N ASN A 23 5.62 -17.94 6.17
CA ASN A 23 4.40 -17.27 6.65
C ASN A 23 4.74 -15.94 7.35
N VAL A 24 5.76 -15.93 8.22
CA VAL A 24 6.23 -14.72 8.90
C VAL A 24 6.71 -13.68 7.89
N ALA A 25 7.51 -14.10 6.89
CA ALA A 25 8.00 -13.20 5.86
C ALA A 25 6.87 -12.62 5.00
N GLN A 26 5.87 -13.45 4.63
CA GLN A 26 4.75 -13.02 3.81
C GLN A 26 3.83 -12.04 4.57
N ILE A 27 3.38 -12.39 5.78
CA ILE A 27 2.48 -11.55 6.58
C ILE A 27 3.21 -10.30 7.06
N GLY A 28 4.44 -10.44 7.55
CA GLY A 28 5.28 -9.32 7.98
C GLY A 28 5.56 -8.34 6.84
N GLY A 29 5.90 -8.86 5.66
CA GLY A 29 6.09 -8.05 4.45
C GLY A 29 4.83 -7.30 4.04
N GLN A 30 3.66 -7.95 4.09
CA GLN A 30 2.38 -7.29 3.84
C GLN A 30 2.10 -6.16 4.83
N GLY A 31 2.38 -6.37 6.13
CA GLY A 31 2.22 -5.34 7.16
C GLY A 31 3.09 -4.10 6.91
N ILE A 32 4.36 -4.31 6.56
CA ILE A 32 5.29 -3.23 6.21
C ILE A 32 4.81 -2.49 4.95
N ALA A 33 4.42 -3.22 3.92
CA ALA A 33 3.90 -2.63 2.68
C ALA A 33 2.65 -1.78 2.93
N LEU A 34 1.74 -2.25 3.80
CA LEU A 34 0.54 -1.50 4.18
C LEU A 34 0.89 -0.21 4.94
N ALA A 35 1.86 -0.24 5.85
CA ALA A 35 2.31 0.96 6.56
C ALA A 35 2.90 2.01 5.60
N ILE A 36 3.71 1.58 4.64
CA ILE A 36 4.28 2.45 3.61
C ILE A 36 3.17 3.03 2.72
N ALA A 37 2.23 2.20 2.27
CA ALA A 37 1.07 2.64 1.48
C ALA A 37 0.24 3.68 2.24
N GLY A 38 0.02 3.47 3.54
CA GLY A 38 -0.68 4.41 4.41
C GLY A 38 0.03 5.77 4.51
N GLN A 39 1.36 5.79 4.64
CA GLN A 39 2.14 7.03 4.66
C GLN A 39 2.10 7.77 3.31
N ILE A 40 2.22 7.05 2.19
CA ILE A 40 2.11 7.64 0.85
C ILE A 40 0.71 8.24 0.66
N PHE A 41 -0.34 7.49 1.01
CA PHE A 41 -1.71 7.95 0.91
C PHE A 41 -1.96 9.20 1.75
N GLN A 42 -1.56 9.18 3.02
CA GLN A 42 -1.82 10.29 3.94
C GLN A 42 -1.06 11.55 3.51
N SER A 43 0.22 11.42 3.15
CA SER A 43 1.05 12.56 2.73
C SER A 43 0.52 13.22 1.46
N LEU A 44 0.17 12.41 0.44
CA LEU A 44 -0.35 12.92 -0.82
C LEU A 44 -1.78 13.45 -0.70
N SER A 45 -2.63 12.82 0.12
CA SER A 45 -4.00 13.26 0.30
C SER A 45 -4.05 14.61 1.03
N VAL A 46 -3.22 14.80 2.07
CA VAL A 46 -3.11 16.09 2.76
C VAL A 46 -2.64 17.15 1.78
N LYS A 47 -1.57 16.90 1.03
CA LYS A 47 -1.06 17.84 0.04
C LYS A 47 -2.11 18.21 -1.01
N ASN A 48 -2.67 17.22 -1.72
CA ASN A 48 -3.59 17.47 -2.82
C ASN A 48 -4.89 18.15 -2.35
N LEU A 49 -5.41 17.78 -1.16
CA LEU A 49 -6.64 18.35 -0.63
C LEU A 49 -6.39 19.77 -0.10
N SER A 50 -5.27 20.03 0.58
CA SER A 50 -4.87 21.39 0.96
C SER A 50 -4.70 22.31 -0.25
N ASP A 51 -4.08 21.82 -1.32
CA ASP A 51 -3.92 22.59 -2.57
C ASP A 51 -5.28 22.89 -3.23
N THR A 52 -6.20 21.92 -3.24
CA THR A 52 -7.55 22.09 -3.82
C THR A 52 -8.42 23.06 -3.00
N LEU A 53 -8.20 23.13 -1.69
CA LEU A 53 -8.96 23.96 -0.76
C LEU A 53 -8.23 25.26 -0.38
N ALA A 54 -7.11 25.57 -1.03
CA ALA A 54 -6.33 26.76 -0.76
C ALA A 54 -7.19 28.03 -0.85
N GLY A 55 -7.07 28.91 0.14
CA GLY A 55 -7.83 30.15 0.21
C GLY A 55 -9.29 30.00 0.67
N ARG A 56 -9.73 28.80 1.07
CA ARG A 56 -11.09 28.55 1.61
C ARG A 56 -11.20 28.62 3.14
N GLY A 57 -10.06 28.76 3.84
CA GLY A 57 -10.04 28.96 5.29
C GLY A 57 -10.20 27.70 6.15
N PHE A 58 -10.14 26.50 5.56
CA PHE A 58 -10.20 25.25 6.32
C PHE A 58 -8.92 24.99 7.11
N SER A 59 -9.09 24.43 8.31
CA SER A 59 -7.99 24.04 9.17
C SER A 59 -7.39 22.68 8.78
N ASP A 60 -6.13 22.45 9.15
CA ASP A 60 -5.43 21.18 8.94
C ASP A 60 -6.17 19.97 9.55
N SER A 61 -6.86 20.16 10.68
CA SER A 61 -7.63 19.10 11.34
C SER A 61 -8.87 18.72 10.53
N GLU A 62 -9.56 19.69 9.92
CA GLU A 62 -10.71 19.45 9.05
C GLU A 62 -10.29 18.72 7.76
N ILE A 63 -9.16 19.12 7.17
CA ILE A 63 -8.59 18.47 5.98
C ILE A 63 -8.23 17.02 6.30
N ARG A 64 -7.53 16.76 7.41
CA ARG A 64 -7.19 15.39 7.85
C ARG A 64 -8.43 14.57 8.19
N GLY A 65 -9.45 15.20 8.78
CA GLY A 65 -10.75 14.56 9.04
C GLY A 65 -11.46 14.15 7.75
N ALA A 66 -11.38 14.96 6.70
CA ALA A 66 -11.93 14.64 5.39
C ALA A 66 -11.22 13.49 4.69
N ILE A 67 -9.90 13.39 4.85
CA ILE A 67 -9.10 12.28 4.31
C ILE A 67 -9.43 10.97 5.04
N ALA A 68 -9.70 11.03 6.34
CA ALA A 68 -10.10 9.87 7.13
C ALA A 68 -11.49 9.33 6.73
N GLY A 69 -12.34 10.14 6.10
CA GLY A 69 -13.61 9.66 5.56
C GLY A 69 -14.49 10.72 4.88
N ALA A 70 -15.18 10.29 3.82
CA ALA A 70 -16.11 11.11 3.04
C ALA A 70 -17.34 11.64 3.83
N GLN A 71 -17.56 11.16 5.06
CA GLN A 71 -18.58 11.67 5.97
C GLN A 71 -18.10 12.86 6.83
N SER A 72 -16.90 13.38 6.61
CA SER A 72 -16.45 14.58 7.34
C SER A 72 -17.41 15.76 7.13
N MET A 73 -17.56 16.59 8.18
CA MET A 73 -18.32 17.85 8.09
C MET A 73 -17.82 18.73 6.94
N LEU A 74 -16.51 18.70 6.64
CA LEU A 74 -15.91 19.40 5.50
C LEU A 74 -16.52 18.94 4.17
N PHE A 75 -16.65 17.63 3.93
CA PHE A 75 -17.30 17.12 2.71
C PHE A 75 -18.79 17.45 2.61
N MET A 76 -19.48 17.65 3.74
CA MET A 76 -20.88 18.09 3.75
C MET A 76 -21.02 19.58 3.41
N GLN A 77 -20.00 20.39 3.70
CA GLN A 77 -19.97 21.82 3.36
C GLN A 77 -19.54 22.07 1.90
N LEU A 78 -18.79 21.14 1.31
CA LEU A 78 -18.39 21.22 -0.10
C LEU A 78 -19.56 20.91 -1.03
N THR A 79 -19.87 21.82 -1.95
CA THR A 79 -20.95 21.67 -2.94
C THR A 79 -20.43 21.76 -4.37
N GLY A 80 -21.13 21.09 -5.28
CA GLY A 80 -20.89 21.13 -6.72
C GLY A 80 -19.46 20.75 -7.12
N GLU A 81 -18.85 21.56 -7.97
CA GLU A 81 -17.57 21.28 -8.61
C GLU A 81 -16.40 21.09 -7.63
N LEU A 82 -16.42 21.82 -6.51
CA LEU A 82 -15.34 21.74 -5.51
C LEU A 82 -15.34 20.40 -4.77
N ARG A 83 -16.53 19.83 -4.52
CA ARG A 83 -16.65 18.49 -3.95
C ARG A 83 -16.03 17.45 -4.87
N ASP A 84 -16.30 17.56 -6.17
CA ASP A 84 -15.74 16.65 -7.15
C ASP A 84 -14.23 16.80 -7.28
N GLN A 85 -13.70 18.03 -7.21
CA GLN A 85 -12.25 18.28 -7.18
C GLN A 85 -11.61 17.67 -5.93
N ALA A 86 -12.22 17.81 -4.76
CA ALA A 86 -11.75 17.21 -3.52
C ALA A 86 -11.75 15.67 -3.57
N ILE A 87 -12.81 15.06 -4.11
CA ILE A 87 -12.88 13.61 -4.33
C ILE A 87 -11.75 13.18 -5.28
N ARG A 88 -11.59 13.86 -6.43
CA ARG A 88 -10.53 13.57 -7.39
C ARG A 88 -9.13 13.68 -6.76
N ALA A 89 -8.90 14.68 -5.91
CA ALA A 89 -7.62 14.88 -5.22
C ALA A 89 -7.27 13.69 -4.30
N ILE A 90 -8.24 13.18 -3.53
CA ILE A 90 -8.08 12.01 -2.66
C ILE A 90 -7.92 10.74 -3.50
N THR A 91 -8.77 10.52 -4.51
CA THR A 91 -8.68 9.34 -5.37
C THR A 91 -7.35 9.28 -6.12
N HIS A 92 -6.80 10.42 -6.55
CA HIS A 92 -5.48 10.47 -7.16
C HIS A 92 -4.38 10.07 -6.16
N ALA A 93 -4.48 10.49 -4.89
CA ALA A 93 -3.58 10.03 -3.84
C ALA A 93 -3.70 8.51 -3.58
N MET A 94 -4.92 7.96 -3.60
CA MET A 94 -5.15 6.51 -3.52
C MET A 94 -4.47 5.77 -4.68
N GLN A 95 -4.64 6.28 -5.91
CA GLN A 95 -4.04 5.67 -7.11
C GLN A 95 -2.52 5.61 -7.01
N LYS A 96 -1.87 6.61 -6.40
CA LYS A 96 -0.42 6.62 -6.22
C LYS A 96 0.08 5.52 -5.28
N THR A 97 -0.73 5.00 -4.37
CA THR A 97 -0.33 3.85 -3.53
C THR A 97 -0.11 2.59 -4.36
N MET A 98 -0.76 2.47 -5.52
CA MET A 98 -0.59 1.32 -6.41
C MET A 98 0.80 1.23 -7.05
N ILE A 99 1.65 2.27 -6.93
CA ILE A 99 3.05 2.21 -7.35
C ILE A 99 3.85 1.15 -6.58
N LEU A 100 3.39 0.76 -5.39
CA LEU A 100 4.01 -0.34 -4.63
C LEU A 100 3.91 -1.69 -5.35
N VAL A 101 2.88 -1.91 -6.18
CA VAL A 101 2.68 -3.17 -6.90
C VAL A 101 3.83 -3.47 -7.88
N PRO A 102 4.17 -2.59 -8.85
CA PRO A 102 5.29 -2.83 -9.73
C PRO A 102 6.64 -2.84 -8.99
N ILE A 103 6.80 -2.05 -7.91
CA ILE A 103 8.01 -2.07 -7.08
C ILE A 103 8.19 -3.44 -6.42
N ALA A 104 7.13 -3.99 -5.82
CA ALA A 104 7.14 -5.32 -5.23
C ALA A 104 7.45 -6.40 -6.27
N GLY A 105 6.86 -6.29 -7.47
CA GLY A 105 7.19 -7.15 -8.61
C GLY A 105 8.68 -7.11 -8.99
N GLY A 106 9.25 -5.91 -9.09
CA GLY A 106 10.68 -5.73 -9.36
C GLY A 106 11.58 -6.34 -8.28
N ILE A 107 11.25 -6.13 -7.01
CA ILE A 107 11.98 -6.72 -5.88
C ILE A 107 11.93 -8.25 -5.93
N MET A 108 10.76 -8.83 -6.22
CA MET A 108 10.61 -10.29 -6.35
C MET A 108 11.47 -10.86 -7.49
N ILE A 109 11.54 -10.16 -8.64
CA ILE A 109 12.40 -10.56 -9.77
C ILE A 109 13.88 -10.49 -9.36
N LEU A 110 14.31 -9.39 -8.74
CA LEU A 110 15.70 -9.23 -8.29
C LEU A 110 16.09 -10.29 -7.26
N ALA A 111 15.20 -10.58 -6.30
CA ALA A 111 15.40 -11.65 -5.32
C ALA A 111 15.51 -13.02 -6.02
N GLY A 112 14.63 -13.32 -6.97
CA GLY A 112 14.68 -14.56 -7.74
C GLY A 112 15.94 -14.72 -8.59
N LEU A 113 16.46 -13.62 -9.15
CA LEU A 113 17.74 -13.64 -9.88
C LEU A 113 18.94 -13.91 -8.97
N GLY A 114 18.88 -13.49 -7.71
CA GLY A 114 19.92 -13.73 -6.70
C GLY A 114 19.89 -15.13 -6.08
N MET A 115 18.82 -15.90 -6.28
CA MET A 115 18.73 -17.27 -5.79
C MET A 115 19.58 -18.22 -6.64
N LYS A 116 20.21 -19.22 -6.00
CA LYS A 116 20.97 -20.24 -6.72
C LYS A 116 20.02 -21.02 -7.64
N ARG A 117 20.41 -21.13 -8.92
CA ARG A 117 19.66 -21.87 -9.96
C ARG A 117 19.86 -23.38 -9.84
N GLU A 118 19.58 -23.92 -8.66
CA GLU A 118 19.66 -25.36 -8.42
C GLU A 118 18.41 -26.03 -8.99
N ARG A 119 18.56 -27.22 -9.57
CA ARG A 119 17.44 -27.97 -10.14
C ARG A 119 16.57 -28.44 -8.97
N ILE A 120 15.45 -27.76 -8.73
CA ILE A 120 14.40 -28.26 -7.83
C ILE A 120 13.79 -29.45 -8.56
N VAL A 121 14.26 -30.66 -8.23
CA VAL A 121 13.65 -31.90 -8.72
C VAL A 121 12.31 -32.04 -7.99
N VAL A 122 11.23 -31.81 -8.73
CA VAL A 122 9.85 -32.11 -8.31
C VAL A 122 9.59 -33.58 -8.55
#